data_AF-H6UDU4-F1
#
_entry.id   AF-H6UDU4-F1
#
_cell.length_a   1.000
_cell.length_b   1.000
_cell.length_c   1.000
_cell.angle_alpha   90.00
_cell.angle_beta   90.00
_cell.angle_gamma   90.00
#
_symmetry.space_group_name_H-M   'P 1'
#
loop_
_entity.id
_entity.type
_entity.pdbx_description
1 polymer ?
#
loop_
_entity_poly.entity_id
_entity_poly.type
_entity_poly.pdbx_seq_one_letter_code
_entity_poly.pdbx_strand_id
1 'polypeptide(L)'
;TCSALGYLEGETYHKEADCLESVKDLIRYLRHEDDTRDIRQQLGAGHILQNDLLPIISQHGGDQPLFDACIRLMVNLTQPALLCFGKVPDDPALRHHFLQVTSYLQAYKEAFASEKV
;
A
#
# COMPACT_ATOMS: atom_id res chain seq x y z
N THR A 1 4.93 14.18 1.68
CA THR A 1 5.33 13.88 0.29
C THR A 1 4.79 12.51 -0.03
N CYS A 2 3.78 12.42 -0.89
CA CYS A 2 3.31 11.13 -1.38
C CYS A 2 4.32 10.72 -2.46
N SER A 3 5.30 9.89 -2.09
CA SER A 3 6.36 9.48 -3.01
C SER A 3 5.74 8.60 -4.09
N ALA A 4 5.50 9.16 -5.28
CA ALA A 4 5.25 8.34 -6.44
C ALA A 4 6.48 7.43 -6.61
N LEU A 5 6.26 6.11 -6.65
CA LEU A 5 7.37 5.15 -6.82
C LEU A 5 7.88 5.12 -8.27
N GLY A 6 7.12 5.77 -9.15
CA GLY A 6 7.24 5.80 -10.58
C GLY A 6 5.99 6.42 -11.18
N TYR A 7 5.78 6.19 -12.47
CA TYR A 7 4.58 6.62 -13.18
C TYR A 7 4.24 5.64 -14.31
N LEU A 8 2.97 5.62 -14.69
CA LEU A 8 2.48 4.82 -15.82
C LEU A 8 2.43 5.70 -17.08
N GLU A 9 3.15 5.31 -18.12
CA GLU A 9 3.10 5.92 -19.45
C GLU A 9 2.48 4.92 -20.43
N GLY A 10 1.20 5.12 -20.74
CA GLY A 10 0.41 4.13 -21.48
C GLY A 10 0.25 2.84 -20.66
N GLU A 11 0.81 1.74 -21.15
CA GLU A 11 0.78 0.43 -20.48
C GLU A 11 2.11 0.10 -19.77
N THR A 12 3.12 0.97 -19.88
CA THR A 12 4.47 0.72 -19.32
C THR A 12 4.66 1.52 -18.04
N TYR A 13 5.07 0.85 -16.97
CA TYR A 13 5.38 1.47 -15.70
C TYR A 13 6.87 1.83 -15.63
N HIS A 14 7.15 3.11 -15.39
CA HIS A 14 8.49 3.66 -15.27
C HIS A 14 8.82 3.90 -13.80
N LYS A 15 9.71 3.08 -13.23
CA LYS A 15 10.18 3.21 -11.85
C LYS A 15 11.11 4.42 -11.71
N GLU A 16 11.08 5.10 -10.56
CA GLU A 16 12.14 6.04 -10.20
C GLU A 16 13.46 5.32 -9.86
N ALA A 17 14.59 6.04 -9.91
CA ALA A 17 15.91 5.47 -9.61
C ALA A 17 16.00 4.90 -8.18
N ASP A 18 15.36 5.58 -7.21
CA ASP A 18 15.40 5.21 -5.79
C ASP A 18 14.16 4.40 -5.35
N CYS A 19 13.43 3.80 -6.29
CA CYS A 19 12.17 3.09 -6.04
C CYS A 19 12.27 2.06 -4.90
N LEU A 20 13.35 1.25 -4.86
CA LEU A 20 13.58 0.26 -3.80
C LEU A 20 13.71 0.90 -2.42
N GLU A 21 14.45 2.00 -2.30
CA GLU A 21 14.64 2.68 -1.02
C GLU A 21 13.34 3.38 -0.58
N SER A 22 12.61 3.99 -1.51
CA SER A 22 11.27 4.53 -1.26
C SER A 22 10.31 3.47 -0.72
N VAL A 23 10.26 2.26 -1.31
CA VAL A 23 9.42 1.16 -0.80
C VAL A 23 9.85 0.74 0.62
N LYS A 24 11.16 0.66 0.89
CA LYS A 24 11.67 0.34 2.23
C LYS A 24 11.30 1.43 3.24
N ASP A 25 11.31 2.70 2.85
CA ASP A 25 10.89 3.82 3.69
C ASP A 25 9.40 3.77 3.99
N LEU A 26 8.54 3.46 3.02
CA LEU A 26 7.11 3.24 3.26
C LEU A 26 6.86 2.12 4.29
N ILE A 27 7.61 1.01 4.20
CA ILE A 27 7.56 -0.06 5.21
C ILE A 27 8.02 0.45 6.58
N ARG A 28 9.06 1.30 6.64
CA ARG A 28 9.52 1.91 7.91
C ARG A 28 8.44 2.82 8.49
N TYR A 29 7.80 3.66 7.70
CA TYR A 29 6.72 4.55 8.15
C TYR A 29 5.53 3.77 8.71
N LEU A 30 5.11 2.68 8.05
CA LEU A 30 4.02 1.83 8.55
C LEU A 30 4.32 1.18 9.91
N ARG A 31 5.59 0.98 10.29
CA ARG A 31 5.94 0.47 11.64
C ARG A 31 5.76 1.50 12.74
N HIS A 32 5.72 2.78 12.38
CA HIS A 32 5.69 3.90 13.30
C HIS A 32 4.44 4.77 13.10
N GLU A 33 3.41 4.24 12.43
CA GLU A 33 2.13 4.93 12.27
C GLU A 33 1.43 5.12 13.62
N ASP A 34 0.65 6.19 13.73
CA ASP A 34 -0.05 6.52 14.97
C ASP A 34 -1.30 5.65 15.20
N ASP A 35 -2.03 5.91 16.28
CA ASP A 35 -3.25 5.16 16.62
C ASP A 35 -4.40 5.38 15.62
N THR A 36 -4.34 6.44 14.82
CA THR A 36 -5.28 6.66 13.73
C THR A 36 -4.92 5.84 12.50
N ARG A 37 -3.72 5.27 12.43
CA ARG A 37 -3.20 4.57 11.25
C ARG A 37 -3.07 5.52 10.07
N ASP A 38 -2.51 6.69 10.35
CA ASP A 38 -2.36 7.82 9.44
C ASP A 38 -1.58 7.44 8.17
N ILE A 39 -0.48 6.69 8.30
CA ILE A 39 0.37 6.31 7.18
C ILE A 39 -0.39 5.41 6.21
N ARG A 40 -1.00 4.31 6.68
CA ARG A 40 -1.74 3.42 5.76
C ARG A 40 -2.95 4.12 5.13
N GLN A 41 -3.59 5.06 5.83
CA GLN A 41 -4.67 5.85 5.26
C GLN A 41 -4.18 6.74 4.12
N GLN A 42 -3.03 7.40 4.28
CA GLN A 42 -2.42 8.20 3.22
C GLN A 42 -2.04 7.35 2.00
N LEU A 43 -1.45 6.16 2.23
CA LEU A 43 -1.10 5.23 1.14
C LEU A 43 -2.34 4.67 0.42
N GLY A 44 -3.42 4.42 1.16
CA GLY A 44 -4.73 4.04 0.62
C GLY A 44 -5.36 5.15 -0.22
N ALA A 45 -5.36 6.39 0.28
CA ALA A 45 -5.85 7.55 -0.45
C ALA A 45 -5.04 7.84 -1.73
N GLY A 46 -3.73 7.60 -1.68
CA GLY A 46 -2.84 7.73 -2.84
C GLY A 46 -2.94 6.57 -3.84
N HIS A 47 -3.72 5.54 -3.55
CA HIS A 47 -3.84 4.33 -4.37
C HIS A 47 -2.48 3.69 -4.71
N ILE A 48 -1.51 3.75 -3.77
CA ILE A 48 -0.13 3.30 -3.99
C ILE A 48 -0.08 1.81 -4.38
N LEU A 49 -0.95 0.98 -3.80
CA LEU A 49 -1.00 -0.44 -4.15
C LEU A 49 -1.40 -0.64 -5.61
N GLN A 50 -2.45 0.06 -6.05
CA GLN A 50 -3.05 -0.11 -7.37
C GLN A 50 -2.22 0.53 -8.47
N ASN A 51 -1.74 1.75 -8.24
CA ASN A 51 -1.09 2.58 -9.25
C ASN A 51 0.41 2.31 -9.37
N ASP A 52 1.04 1.80 -8.31
CA ASP A 52 2.48 1.58 -8.26
C ASP A 52 2.84 0.12 -7.99
N LEU A 53 2.44 -0.43 -6.84
CA LEU A 53 2.95 -1.72 -6.41
C LEU A 53 2.54 -2.87 -7.35
N LEU A 54 1.28 -2.90 -7.81
CA LEU A 54 0.80 -3.90 -8.76
C LEU A 54 1.54 -3.82 -10.11
N PRO A 55 1.66 -2.66 -10.78
CA PRO A 55 2.50 -2.52 -11.96
C PRO A 55 3.96 -2.93 -11.75
N ILE A 56 4.56 -2.58 -10.60
CA ILE A 56 5.94 -2.96 -10.28
C ILE A 56 6.11 -4.48 -10.23
N ILE A 57 5.25 -5.21 -9.51
CA ILE A 57 5.41 -6.67 -9.40
C ILE A 57 5.11 -7.38 -10.74
N SER A 58 4.22 -6.82 -11.55
CA SER A 58 3.83 -7.38 -12.85
C SER A 58 4.90 -7.15 -13.93
N GLN A 59 5.45 -5.93 -14.01
CA GLN A 59 6.35 -5.52 -15.11
C GLN A 59 7.84 -5.57 -14.75
N HIS A 60 8.17 -5.48 -13.45
CA HIS A 60 9.54 -5.42 -12.95
C HIS A 60 9.90 -6.59 -12.02
N GLY A 61 9.16 -7.71 -12.07
CA GLY A 61 9.36 -8.88 -11.20
C GLY A 61 10.74 -9.57 -11.32
N GLY A 62 11.53 -9.25 -12.35
CA GLY A 62 12.93 -9.71 -12.46
C GLY A 62 13.88 -9.03 -11.46
N ASP A 63 13.54 -7.84 -10.96
CA ASP A 63 14.28 -7.13 -9.92
C ASP A 63 13.90 -7.69 -8.53
N GLN A 64 14.54 -8.81 -8.16
CA GLN A 64 14.20 -9.59 -6.97
C GLN A 64 14.18 -8.76 -5.67
N PRO A 65 15.19 -7.89 -5.37
CA PRO A 65 15.15 -7.06 -4.17
C PRO A 65 13.94 -6.11 -4.12
N LEU A 66 13.56 -5.52 -5.25
CA LEU A 66 12.39 -4.66 -5.33
C LEU A 66 11.09 -5.47 -5.21
N PHE A 67 10.99 -6.59 -5.90
CA PHE A 67 9.84 -7.48 -5.82
C PHE A 67 9.57 -7.90 -4.36
N ASP A 68 10.59 -8.38 -3.65
CA ASP A 68 10.48 -8.77 -2.24
C ASP A 68 10.03 -7.61 -1.34
N ALA A 69 10.55 -6.40 -1.58
CA ALA A 69 10.15 -5.21 -0.85
C ALA A 69 8.68 -4.85 -1.13
N CYS A 70 8.24 -4.89 -2.39
CA CYS A 70 6.85 -4.64 -2.78
C CYS A 70 5.89 -5.65 -2.16
N ILE A 71 6.21 -6.94 -2.19
CA ILE A 71 5.38 -7.99 -1.54
C ILE A 71 5.28 -7.74 -0.04
N ARG A 72 6.37 -7.40 0.64
CA ARG A 72 6.35 -7.08 2.08
C ARG A 72 5.48 -5.87 2.41
N LEU A 73 5.50 -4.84 1.55
CA LEU A 73 4.64 -3.68 1.70
C LEU A 73 3.18 -4.04 1.47
N MET A 74 2.86 -4.79 0.40
CA MET A 74 1.50 -5.27 0.12
C MET A 74 0.94 -6.12 1.26
N VAL A 75 1.73 -7.04 1.82
CA VAL A 75 1.32 -7.85 2.99
C VAL A 75 0.98 -6.97 4.19
N ASN A 76 1.74 -5.90 4.44
CA ASN A 76 1.43 -4.96 5.52
C ASN A 76 0.14 -4.16 5.25
N LEU A 77 -0.01 -3.62 4.03
CA LEU A 77 -1.17 -2.84 3.62
C LEU A 77 -2.47 -3.67 3.60
N THR A 78 -2.37 -4.97 3.37
CA THR A 78 -3.52 -5.90 3.33
C THR A 78 -3.83 -6.57 4.67
N GLN A 79 -3.16 -6.18 5.76
CA GLN A 79 -3.52 -6.65 7.09
C GLN A 79 -4.98 -6.30 7.42
N PRO A 80 -5.76 -7.23 8.02
CA PRO A 80 -7.11 -6.93 8.45
C PRO A 80 -7.16 -5.69 9.35
N ALA A 81 -8.15 -4.81 9.13
CA ALA A 81 -8.34 -3.62 9.96
C ALA A 81 -8.45 -3.98 11.45
N LEU A 82 -9.01 -5.15 11.79
CA LEU A 82 -9.05 -5.64 13.17
C LEU A 82 -7.65 -5.82 13.79
N LEU A 83 -6.66 -6.29 13.03
CA LEU A 83 -5.29 -6.38 13.51
C LEU A 83 -4.63 -5.01 13.63
N CYS A 84 -4.95 -4.09 12.71
CA CYS A 84 -4.43 -2.73 12.75
C CYS A 84 -4.93 -1.98 13.99
N PHE A 85 -6.22 -2.07 14.34
CA PHE A 85 -6.81 -1.32 15.46
C PHE A 85 -6.93 -2.14 16.75
N GLY A 86 -6.63 -3.45 16.73
CA GLY A 86 -6.75 -4.38 17.87
C GLY A 86 -8.19 -4.78 18.21
N LYS A 87 -9.14 -3.86 18.02
CA LYS A 87 -10.60 -4.08 18.13
C LYS A 87 -11.34 -3.12 17.20
N VAL A 88 -12.65 -3.29 17.07
CA VAL A 88 -13.51 -2.26 16.48
C VAL A 88 -13.60 -1.09 17.48
N PRO A 89 -13.24 0.14 17.11
CA PRO A 89 -13.31 1.28 18.04
C PRO A 89 -14.75 1.65 18.40
N ASP A 90 -14.96 1.96 19.68
CA ASP A 90 -16.23 2.49 20.21
C ASP A 90 -16.32 4.00 20.00
N ASP A 91 -15.18 4.69 20.03
CA ASP A 91 -15.07 6.12 19.76
C ASP A 91 -15.43 6.44 18.29
N PRO A 92 -16.35 7.38 18.01
CA PRO A 92 -16.79 7.68 16.66
C PRO A 92 -15.66 8.14 15.71
N ALA A 93 -14.67 8.90 16.20
CA ALA A 93 -13.59 9.41 15.36
C ALA A 93 -12.63 8.28 14.96
N LEU A 94 -12.20 7.44 15.91
CA LEU A 94 -11.39 6.26 15.61
C LEU A 94 -12.17 5.23 14.77
N ARG A 95 -13.48 5.12 14.97
CA ARG A 95 -14.33 4.25 14.16
C ARG A 95 -14.39 4.71 12.69
N HIS A 96 -14.36 6.01 12.43
CA HIS A 96 -14.23 6.53 11.08
C HIS A 96 -12.93 6.05 10.41
N HIS A 97 -11.79 6.17 11.10
CA HIS A 97 -10.51 5.65 10.59
C HIS A 97 -10.51 4.14 10.35
N PHE A 98 -11.12 3.36 11.25
CA PHE A 98 -11.30 1.91 11.07
C PHE A 98 -12.07 1.58 9.79
N LEU A 99 -13.20 2.27 9.56
CA LEU A 99 -14.02 2.07 8.36
C LEU A 99 -13.28 2.54 7.11
N GLN A 100 -12.51 3.63 7.20
CA GLN A 100 -11.69 4.12 6.11
C GLN A 100 -10.64 3.08 5.68
N VAL A 101 -9.88 2.52 6.62
CA VAL A 101 -8.93 1.42 6.35
C VAL A 101 -9.65 0.20 5.76
N THR A 102 -10.84 -0.14 6.26
CA THR A 102 -11.64 -1.25 5.72
C THR A 102 -12.02 -1.02 4.26
N SER A 103 -12.38 0.21 3.87
CA SER A 103 -12.70 0.53 2.48
C SER A 103 -11.48 0.39 1.55
N TYR A 104 -10.28 0.78 2.00
CA TYR A 104 -9.06 0.56 1.23
C TYR A 104 -8.75 -0.93 1.05
N LEU A 105 -8.94 -1.75 2.10
CA LEU A 105 -8.77 -3.20 1.99
C LEU A 105 -9.72 -3.83 0.96
N GLN A 106 -10.96 -3.35 0.87
CA GLN A 106 -11.92 -3.78 -0.14
C GLN A 106 -11.45 -3.39 -1.55
N ALA A 107 -10.98 -2.15 -1.73
CA ALA A 107 -10.43 -1.69 -3.01
C ALA A 107 -9.17 -2.46 -3.42
N TYR A 108 -8.29 -2.81 -2.47
CA TYR A 108 -7.12 -3.65 -2.75
C TYR A 108 -7.56 -5.04 -3.22
N LYS A 109 -8.53 -5.64 -2.53
CA LYS A 109 -9.07 -6.96 -2.91
C LYS A 109 -9.59 -6.98 -4.35
N GLU A 110 -10.31 -5.94 -4.76
CA GLU A 110 -10.79 -5.81 -6.14
C GLU A 110 -9.63 -5.65 -7.14
N ALA A 111 -8.60 -4.87 -6.80
CA ALA A 111 -7.43 -4.68 -7.65
C ALA A 111 -6.64 -5.98 -7.89
N PHE A 112 -6.64 -6.91 -6.93
CA PHE A 112 -6.05 -8.24 -7.08
C PHE A 112 -6.86 -9.20 -7.97
N ALA A 113 -8.05 -8.84 -8.45
CA ALA A 113 -8.87 -9.70 -9.31
C ALA A 113 -8.43 -9.71 -10.80
N SER A 114 -7.29 -9.09 -11.13
CA SER A 114 -6.72 -9.06 -12.48
C SER A 114 -5.82 -10.27 -12.75
N GLU A 115 -5.99 -10.96 -13.88
CA GLU A 115 -5.11 -12.08 -14.31
C GLU A 115 -3.64 -11.69 -14.51
N LYS A 116 -3.35 -10.38 -14.65
CA LYS A 116 -1.98 -9.87 -14.85
C LYS A 116 -1.17 -9.77 -13.55
N VAL A 117 -1.80 -10.06 -12.41
CA VAL A 117 -1.21 -10.03 -11.06
C VAL A 117 -0.98 -11.44 -10.55
#